data_AF-A0A101NHA9-F1
#
_entry.id   AF-A0A101NHA9-F1
#
_cell.length_a   1.000
_cell.length_b   1.000
_cell.length_c   1.000
_cell.angle_alpha   90.00
_cell.angle_beta   90.00
_cell.angle_gamma   90.00
#
_symmetry.space_group_name_H-M   'P 1'
#
loop_
_entity.id
_entity.type
_entity.pdbx_description
1 polymer ?
#
loop_
_entity_poly.entity_id
_entity_poly.type
_entity_poly.pdbx_seq_one_letter_code
_entity_poly.pdbx_strand_id
1 'polypeptide(L)'
;MLGVCVCVLLLACAGAAAWFVPDIASDERAWRAATPCAAVTPDSGREDCLTTVPAVIARTDPNPPKQDSWLYFTGSRPLARLAVSSEAAVDFEAGDHVRLTVWRGQVMKVTGEGHVWHEHVTTPGSLAVLAAVLALAGAYPGAQVALRLRYGRRLHGDEVPPSALPFAGVLVGTALWLLPLCYLHPTTLLSSPVPLTWAAAGSLLTLALFRQAWRATSIRTPGEPGAPEQPDEGEVFLPARFLEPTDYNPHGFGTHILVGDGTLAVAPGPGHFAAKRIPVERLTVRNVRRARGSDGDTVPRSWHIAELDDAGTPIRLSAAPADLTRILRELQSGGIA
;
A
#
# COMPACT_ATOMS: atom_id res chain seq x y z
N MET A 1 18.83 -2.38 2.82
CA MET A 1 19.09 -1.50 1.65
C MET A 1 18.09 -1.70 0.52
N LEU A 2 17.86 -2.93 0.03
CA LEU A 2 16.99 -3.20 -1.13
C LEU A 2 15.62 -2.48 -1.08
N GLY A 3 14.90 -2.52 0.04
CA GLY A 3 13.59 -1.86 0.17
C GLY A 3 13.62 -0.33 0.05
N VAL A 4 14.70 0.32 0.50
CA VAL A 4 14.87 1.77 0.35
C VAL A 4 15.15 2.11 -1.11
N CYS A 5 16.03 1.36 -1.77
CA CYS A 5 16.33 1.56 -3.19
C CYS A 5 15.08 1.41 -4.06
N VAL A 6 14.27 0.37 -3.81
CA VAL A 6 13.00 0.15 -4.53
C VAL A 6 12.00 1.29 -4.28
N CYS A 7 11.85 1.74 -3.03
CA CYS A 7 10.98 2.87 -2.69
C CYS A 7 11.39 4.15 -3.42
N VAL A 8 12.68 4.51 -3.35
CA VAL A 8 13.24 5.70 -4.01
C VAL A 8 13.08 5.61 -5.53
N LEU A 9 13.36 4.46 -6.13
CA LEU A 9 13.21 4.26 -7.58
C LEU A 9 11.75 4.44 -8.01
N LEU A 10 10.80 3.82 -7.30
CA LEU A 10 9.37 3.92 -7.62
C LEU A 10 8.86 5.36 -7.47
N LEU A 11 9.29 6.08 -6.43
CA LEU A 11 8.93 7.48 -6.24
C LEU A 11 9.57 8.39 -7.30
N ALA A 12 10.81 8.11 -7.72
CA ALA A 12 11.46 8.84 -8.80
C ALA A 12 10.72 8.64 -10.14
N CYS A 13 10.36 7.38 -10.47
CA CYS A 13 9.55 7.08 -11.65
C CYS A 13 8.16 7.72 -11.58
N ALA A 14 7.52 7.71 -10.41
CA ALA A 14 6.23 8.38 -10.20
C ALA A 14 6.33 9.90 -10.43
N GLY A 15 7.38 10.54 -9.89
CA GLY A 15 7.65 11.96 -10.09
C GLY A 15 7.92 12.30 -11.55
N ALA A 16 8.72 11.49 -12.24
CA ALA A 16 8.97 11.65 -13.67
C ALA A 16 7.69 11.54 -14.50
N ALA A 17 6.87 10.50 -14.26
CA ALA A 17 5.59 10.34 -14.95
C ALA A 17 4.65 11.53 -14.70
N ALA A 18 4.51 11.97 -13.44
CA ALA A 18 3.68 13.11 -13.07
C ALA A 18 4.15 14.42 -13.72
N TRP A 19 5.46 14.61 -13.89
CA TRP A 19 6.05 15.79 -14.52
C TRP A 19 5.62 15.95 -15.98
N PHE A 20 5.46 14.85 -16.72
CA PHE A 20 5.05 14.89 -18.13
C PHE A 20 3.53 15.03 -18.33
N VAL A 21 2.70 14.87 -17.29
CA VAL A 21 1.22 14.94 -17.42
C VAL A 21 0.73 16.27 -18.02
N PRO A 22 1.22 17.46 -17.61
CA PRO A 22 0.78 18.72 -18.19
C PRO A 22 1.13 18.86 -19.68
N ASP A 23 2.32 18.39 -20.08
CA ASP A 23 2.78 18.44 -21.47
C ASP A 23 1.92 17.53 -22.34
N ILE A 24 1.71 16.28 -21.91
CA ILE A 24 0.81 15.33 -22.60
C ILE A 24 -0.62 15.88 -22.69
N ALA A 25 -1.13 16.50 -21.61
CA ALA A 25 -2.45 17.13 -21.65
C ALA A 25 -2.50 18.31 -22.62
N SER A 26 -1.39 19.05 -22.77
CA SER A 26 -1.29 20.16 -23.71
C SER A 26 -1.28 19.67 -25.15
N ASP A 27 -0.48 18.65 -25.44
CA ASP A 27 -0.40 18.04 -26.77
C ASP A 27 -1.71 17.36 -27.17
N GLU A 28 -2.38 16.65 -26.26
CA GLU A 28 -3.71 16.07 -26.52
C GLU A 28 -4.74 17.16 -26.85
N ARG A 29 -4.73 18.28 -26.11
CA ARG A 29 -5.60 19.43 -26.40
C ARG A 29 -5.27 20.08 -27.74
N ALA A 30 -3.98 20.23 -28.05
CA ALA A 30 -3.53 20.79 -29.32
C ALA A 30 -3.95 19.91 -30.50
N TRP A 31 -3.79 18.60 -30.39
CA TRP A 31 -4.25 17.62 -31.38
C TRP A 31 -5.77 17.70 -31.58
N ARG A 32 -6.57 17.70 -30.49
CA ARG A 32 -8.04 17.78 -30.58
C ARG A 32 -8.55 19.10 -31.17
N ALA A 33 -7.81 20.18 -30.96
CA ALA A 33 -8.15 21.50 -31.48
C ALA A 33 -7.57 21.75 -32.89
N ALA A 34 -6.72 20.85 -33.40
CA ALA A 34 -6.04 21.04 -34.67
C ALA A 34 -7.05 21.08 -35.83
N THR A 35 -6.91 22.11 -36.67
CA THR A 35 -7.75 22.31 -37.85
C THR A 35 -7.01 21.88 -39.12
N PRO A 36 -7.72 21.52 -40.20
CA PRO A 36 -7.10 21.25 -41.49
C PRO A 36 -6.28 22.44 -42.00
N CYS A 37 -5.09 22.18 -42.54
CA CYS A 37 -4.26 23.23 -43.13
C CYS A 37 -4.98 23.93 -44.30
N ALA A 38 -4.92 25.25 -44.33
CA ALA A 38 -5.38 26.03 -45.49
C ALA A 38 -4.42 25.82 -46.67
N ALA A 39 -4.94 25.95 -47.90
CA ALA A 39 -4.16 25.73 -49.11
C ALA A 39 -2.93 26.67 -49.24
N VAL A 40 -2.93 27.79 -48.52
CA VAL A 40 -1.88 28.83 -48.56
C VAL A 40 -0.96 28.76 -47.34
N THR A 41 -1.11 27.77 -46.45
CA THR A 41 -0.26 27.67 -45.26
C THR A 41 1.20 27.39 -45.66
N PRO A 42 2.15 28.28 -45.30
CA PRO A 42 3.57 28.08 -45.58
C PRO A 42 4.12 26.89 -44.81
N ASP A 43 5.19 26.27 -45.31
CA ASP A 43 5.76 25.03 -44.76
C ASP A 43 6.09 25.14 -43.27
N SER A 44 6.57 26.30 -42.80
CA SER A 44 6.90 26.55 -41.39
C SER A 44 5.68 26.59 -40.45
N GLY A 45 4.46 26.73 -40.98
CA GLY A 45 3.21 26.73 -40.21
C GLY A 45 2.41 25.43 -40.35
N ARG A 46 2.90 24.47 -41.13
CA ARG A 46 2.18 23.19 -41.36
C ARG A 46 2.27 22.22 -40.19
N GLU A 47 3.21 22.43 -39.26
CA GLU A 47 3.34 21.57 -38.08
C GLU A 47 2.16 21.75 -37.11
N ASP A 48 1.51 22.92 -37.10
CA ASP A 48 0.41 23.23 -36.19
C ASP A 48 -0.99 22.90 -36.76
N CYS A 49 -1.08 22.40 -37.99
CA CYS A 49 -2.34 22.06 -38.65
C CYS A 49 -2.36 20.63 -39.20
N LEU A 50 -3.56 20.11 -39.46
CA LEU A 50 -3.75 18.75 -39.99
C LEU A 50 -3.54 18.73 -41.50
N THR A 51 -2.64 17.87 -41.96
CA THR A 51 -2.44 17.62 -43.39
C THR A 51 -2.97 16.24 -43.76
N THR A 52 -3.83 16.15 -44.77
CA THR A 52 -4.28 14.86 -45.30
C THR A 52 -3.48 14.53 -46.56
N VAL A 53 -2.78 13.39 -46.54
CA VAL A 53 -1.96 12.92 -47.66
C VAL A 53 -2.54 11.60 -48.18
N PRO A 54 -2.86 11.49 -49.48
CA PRO A 54 -3.22 10.21 -50.06
C PRO A 54 -1.99 9.30 -50.14
N ALA A 55 -2.16 8.03 -49.79
CA ALA A 55 -1.13 7.01 -49.87
C ALA A 55 -1.74 5.67 -50.32
N VAL A 56 -0.88 4.76 -50.80
CA VAL A 56 -1.26 3.40 -51.16
C VAL A 56 -0.44 2.44 -50.33
N ILE A 57 -1.10 1.46 -49.74
CA ILE A 57 -0.43 0.42 -48.94
C ILE A 57 0.29 -0.53 -49.89
N ALA A 58 1.61 -0.64 -49.76
CA ALA A 58 2.43 -1.57 -50.53
C ALA A 58 2.36 -2.98 -49.96
N ARG A 59 2.36 -3.09 -48.62
CA ARG A 59 2.43 -4.35 -47.90
C ARG A 59 1.98 -4.14 -46.46
N THR A 60 1.40 -5.16 -45.86
CA THR A 60 1.10 -5.24 -44.42
C THR A 60 1.85 -6.41 -43.79
N ASP A 61 2.42 -6.17 -42.61
CA ASP A 61 3.11 -7.18 -41.81
C ASP A 61 2.42 -7.28 -40.44
N PRO A 62 1.38 -8.12 -40.30
CA PRO A 62 0.75 -8.38 -39.02
C PRO A 62 1.67 -9.27 -38.17
N ASN A 63 2.07 -8.75 -37.02
CA ASN A 63 2.87 -9.44 -36.01
C ASN A 63 1.98 -9.83 -34.81
N PRO A 64 2.39 -10.81 -33.99
CA PRO A 64 1.64 -11.20 -32.80
C PRO A 64 1.48 -10.03 -31.80
N PRO A 65 0.48 -10.03 -30.91
CA PRO A 65 0.07 -8.86 -30.09
C PRO A 65 1.14 -8.22 -29.19
N LYS A 66 2.31 -8.84 -29.03
CA LYS A 66 3.45 -8.34 -28.24
C LYS A 66 4.59 -7.77 -29.10
N GLN A 67 4.40 -7.68 -30.41
CA GLN A 67 5.35 -7.15 -31.38
C GLN A 67 4.65 -6.12 -32.27
N ASP A 68 5.37 -5.06 -32.63
CA ASP A 68 4.84 -4.00 -33.49
C ASP A 68 4.47 -4.57 -34.85
N SER A 69 3.25 -4.32 -35.31
CA SER A 69 2.81 -4.64 -36.68
C SER A 69 3.04 -3.44 -37.59
N TRP A 70 3.23 -3.67 -38.88
CA TRP A 70 3.68 -2.61 -39.80
C TRP A 70 2.81 -2.48 -41.04
N LEU A 71 2.50 -1.25 -41.43
CA LEU A 71 2.01 -0.90 -42.76
C LEU A 71 3.13 -0.27 -43.57
N TYR A 72 3.39 -0.77 -44.77
CA TYR A 72 4.36 -0.19 -45.70
C TYR A 72 3.61 0.56 -46.80
N PHE A 73 4.13 1.71 -47.20
CA PHE A 73 3.54 2.53 -48.26
C PHE A 73 4.37 2.46 -49.54
N THR A 74 3.73 2.61 -50.70
CA THR A 74 4.39 2.56 -52.02
C THR A 74 5.31 3.75 -52.26
N GLY A 75 5.18 4.84 -51.48
CA GLY A 75 6.03 6.02 -51.51
C GLY A 75 6.73 6.29 -50.18
N SER A 76 7.73 7.17 -50.19
CA SER A 76 8.48 7.58 -49.00
C SER A 76 7.86 8.79 -48.27
N ARG A 77 6.72 9.31 -48.74
CA ARG A 77 6.04 10.47 -48.16
C ARG A 77 4.64 10.07 -47.66
N PRO A 78 4.24 10.46 -46.43
CA PRO A 78 5.05 11.15 -45.42
C PRO A 78 6.11 10.25 -44.76
N LEU A 79 5.99 8.93 -44.87
CA LEU A 79 6.93 7.92 -44.35
C LEU A 79 6.80 6.62 -45.15
N ALA A 80 7.83 5.77 -45.10
CA ALA A 80 7.83 4.47 -45.79
C ALA A 80 7.11 3.35 -45.02
N ARG A 81 7.08 3.41 -43.68
CA ARG A 81 6.44 2.40 -42.83
C ARG A 81 5.83 3.01 -41.56
N LEU A 82 4.66 2.53 -41.16
CA LEU A 82 3.93 2.96 -39.97
C LEU A 82 3.75 1.77 -39.03
N ALA A 83 4.09 1.95 -37.75
CA ALA A 83 3.75 0.99 -36.72
C ALA A 83 2.25 1.11 -36.40
N VAL A 84 1.54 -0.01 -36.38
CA VAL A 84 0.11 -0.08 -36.08
C VAL A 84 -0.20 -1.25 -35.16
N SER A 85 -1.43 -1.31 -34.64
CA SER A 85 -1.91 -2.49 -33.93
C SER A 85 -1.97 -3.70 -34.86
N SER A 86 -1.83 -4.90 -34.30
CA SER A 86 -1.97 -6.15 -35.08
C SER A 86 -3.31 -6.22 -35.81
N GLU A 87 -4.39 -5.79 -35.16
CA GLU A 87 -5.73 -5.72 -35.75
C GLU A 87 -5.74 -4.84 -37.01
N ALA A 88 -5.19 -3.62 -36.92
CA ALA A 88 -5.12 -2.73 -38.07
C ALA A 88 -4.25 -3.28 -39.21
N ALA A 89 -3.15 -3.99 -38.90
CA ALA A 89 -2.33 -4.62 -39.93
C ALA A 89 -3.03 -5.79 -40.64
N VAL A 90 -4.02 -6.42 -40.01
CA VAL A 90 -4.88 -7.44 -40.64
C VAL A 90 -6.00 -6.80 -41.46
N ASP A 91 -6.58 -5.71 -40.97
CA ASP A 91 -7.73 -5.04 -41.61
C ASP A 91 -7.35 -4.27 -42.88
N PHE A 92 -6.11 -3.82 -42.99
CA PHE A 92 -5.59 -3.14 -44.18
C PHE A 92 -4.90 -4.13 -45.13
N GLU A 93 -5.17 -3.99 -46.43
CA GLU A 93 -4.60 -4.85 -47.47
C GLU A 93 -3.62 -4.10 -48.38
N ALA A 94 -2.74 -4.86 -49.02
CA ALA A 94 -1.85 -4.31 -50.04
C ALA A 94 -2.67 -3.86 -51.28
N GLY A 95 -2.45 -2.63 -51.73
CA GLY A 95 -3.21 -1.99 -52.81
C GLY A 95 -4.27 -1.00 -52.31
N ASP A 96 -4.58 -1.00 -51.02
CA ASP A 96 -5.58 -0.09 -50.44
C ASP A 96 -5.16 1.37 -50.61
N HIS A 97 -6.10 2.17 -51.11
CA HIS A 97 -5.97 3.61 -51.19
C HIS A 97 -6.43 4.22 -49.86
N VAL A 98 -5.47 4.78 -49.12
CA VAL A 98 -5.71 5.32 -47.78
C VAL A 98 -5.42 6.80 -47.71
N ARG A 99 -6.10 7.47 -46.80
CA ARG A 99 -5.84 8.86 -46.43
C ARG A 99 -5.12 8.89 -45.09
N LEU A 100 -3.91 9.44 -45.08
CA LEU A 100 -3.10 9.63 -43.89
C LEU A 100 -3.34 11.05 -43.37
N THR A 101 -3.84 11.18 -42.14
CA THR A 101 -3.88 12.47 -41.44
C THR A 101 -2.60 12.63 -40.63
N VAL A 102 -1.81 13.63 -40.99
CA VAL A 102 -0.51 13.95 -40.40
C VAL A 102 -0.64 15.21 -39.54
N TRP A 103 -0.04 15.19 -38.34
CA TRP A 103 0.11 16.33 -37.45
C TRP A 103 1.52 16.34 -36.86
N ARG A 104 2.20 17.49 -36.89
CA ARG A 104 3.62 17.61 -36.46
C ARG A 104 4.55 16.52 -37.02
N GLY A 105 4.33 16.15 -38.29
CA GLY A 105 5.12 15.12 -38.97
C GLY A 105 4.81 13.66 -38.58
N GLN A 106 3.86 13.43 -37.68
CA GLN A 106 3.42 12.10 -37.25
C GLN A 106 2.07 11.75 -37.87
N VAL A 107 1.89 10.50 -38.32
CA VAL A 107 0.58 10.01 -38.78
C VAL A 107 -0.27 9.66 -37.58
N MET A 108 -1.37 10.38 -37.42
CA MET A 108 -2.29 10.22 -36.29
C MET A 108 -3.51 9.38 -36.65
N LYS A 109 -3.82 9.28 -37.95
CA LYS A 109 -4.99 8.55 -38.45
C LYS A 109 -4.76 8.02 -39.85
N VAL A 110 -5.21 6.79 -40.09
CA VAL A 110 -5.24 6.14 -41.41
C VAL A 110 -6.69 5.80 -41.72
N THR A 111 -7.21 6.30 -42.83
CA THR A 111 -8.61 6.08 -43.26
C THR A 111 -8.62 5.40 -44.63
N GLY A 112 -9.11 4.17 -44.72
CA GLY A 112 -9.37 3.43 -45.97
C GLY A 112 -10.86 3.35 -46.31
N GLU A 113 -11.21 2.52 -47.32
CA GLU A 113 -12.58 2.39 -47.82
C GLU A 113 -13.58 1.72 -46.84
N GLY A 114 -13.08 1.04 -45.80
CA GLY A 114 -13.91 0.47 -44.73
C GLY A 114 -13.27 0.46 -43.35
N HIS A 115 -11.98 0.81 -43.25
CA HIS A 115 -11.20 0.68 -42.03
C HIS A 115 -10.61 2.02 -41.60
N VAL A 116 -10.60 2.25 -40.28
CA VAL A 116 -10.05 3.47 -39.69
C VAL A 116 -9.16 3.09 -38.52
N TRP A 117 -7.87 3.39 -38.65
CA TRP A 117 -6.93 3.30 -37.55
C TRP A 117 -6.59 4.68 -37.03
N HIS A 118 -6.38 4.77 -35.72
CA HIS A 118 -5.92 5.98 -35.03
C HIS A 118 -4.71 5.61 -34.19
N GLU A 119 -3.73 6.51 -34.17
CA GLU A 119 -2.60 6.39 -33.27
C GLU A 119 -3.08 6.44 -31.81
N HIS A 120 -2.54 5.56 -30.97
CA HIS A 120 -2.88 5.55 -29.56
C HIS A 120 -2.16 6.70 -28.85
N VAL A 121 -2.80 7.86 -28.81
CA VAL A 121 -2.28 9.01 -28.08
C VAL A 121 -2.35 8.72 -26.59
N THR A 122 -1.20 8.68 -25.92
CA THR A 122 -1.12 8.51 -24.46
C THR A 122 -1.94 9.61 -23.81
N THR A 123 -2.95 9.24 -23.03
CA THR A 123 -3.81 10.23 -22.37
C THR A 123 -3.15 10.71 -21.08
N PRO A 124 -3.32 11.99 -20.69
CA PRO A 124 -2.80 12.50 -19.43
C PRO A 124 -3.38 11.75 -18.23
N GLY A 125 -4.64 11.29 -18.33
CA GLY A 125 -5.27 10.45 -17.32
C GLY A 125 -4.54 9.11 -17.11
N SER A 126 -4.17 8.42 -18.20
CA SER A 126 -3.43 7.15 -18.11
C SER A 126 -2.05 7.31 -17.46
N LEU A 127 -1.34 8.39 -17.79
CA LEU A 127 -0.03 8.69 -17.22
C LEU A 127 -0.13 9.11 -15.75
N ALA A 128 -1.15 9.89 -15.38
CA ALA A 128 -1.43 10.26 -13.99
C ALA A 128 -1.76 9.03 -13.13
N VAL A 129 -2.53 8.07 -13.67
CA VAL A 129 -2.82 6.78 -13.01
C VAL A 129 -1.53 5.98 -12.82
N LEU A 130 -0.67 5.89 -13.84
CA LEU A 130 0.62 5.20 -13.73
C LEU A 130 1.48 5.82 -12.61
N ALA A 131 1.57 7.15 -12.56
CA ALA A 131 2.29 7.86 -11.51
C ALA A 131 1.75 7.53 -10.11
N ALA A 132 0.42 7.54 -9.94
CA ALA A 132 -0.23 7.20 -8.68
C ALA A 132 0.01 5.75 -8.26
N VAL A 133 -0.07 4.79 -9.18
CA VAL A 133 0.22 3.37 -8.92
C VAL A 133 1.67 3.19 -8.47
N LEU A 134 2.63 3.83 -9.13
CA LEU A 134 4.04 3.77 -8.75
C LEU A 134 4.27 4.35 -7.35
N ALA A 135 3.64 5.48 -7.02
CA ALA A 135 3.72 6.09 -5.69
C ALA A 135 3.14 5.17 -4.60
N LEU A 136 1.98 4.56 -4.85
CA LEU A 136 1.35 3.60 -3.92
C LEU A 136 2.21 2.34 -3.75
N ALA A 137 2.78 1.81 -4.83
CA ALA A 137 3.69 0.68 -4.79
C ALA A 137 4.97 0.99 -4.00
N GLY A 138 5.48 2.22 -4.10
CA GLY A 138 6.63 2.71 -3.34
C GLY A 138 6.32 2.93 -1.84
N ALA A 139 5.07 3.21 -1.49
CA ALA A 139 4.67 3.46 -0.10
C ALA A 139 4.74 2.22 0.80
N TYR A 140 4.52 1.01 0.26
CA TYR A 140 4.62 -0.24 1.02
C TYR A 140 6.04 -0.55 1.53
N PRO A 141 7.10 -0.58 0.69
CA PRO A 141 8.47 -0.74 1.19
C PRO A 141 8.90 0.45 2.06
N GLY A 142 8.39 1.66 1.80
CA GLY A 142 8.56 2.81 2.68
C GLY A 142 8.01 2.56 4.09
N ALA A 143 6.80 2.01 4.20
CA ALA A 143 6.19 1.62 5.47
C ALA A 143 7.01 0.54 6.19
N GLN A 144 7.50 -0.47 5.46
CA GLN A 144 8.39 -1.49 6.04
C GLN A 144 9.69 -0.90 6.58
N VAL A 145 10.30 0.05 5.87
CA VAL A 145 11.51 0.75 6.33
C VAL A 145 11.20 1.60 7.56
N ALA A 146 10.08 2.34 7.58
CA ALA A 146 9.67 3.13 8.73
C ALA A 146 9.44 2.27 9.98
N LEU A 147 8.80 1.10 9.82
CA LEU A 147 8.65 0.13 10.89
C LEU A 147 10.04 -0.37 11.33
N ARG A 148 10.91 -0.81 10.41
CA ARG A 148 12.27 -1.27 10.74
C ARG A 148 13.13 -0.21 11.43
N LEU A 149 13.03 1.07 11.07
CA LEU A 149 13.77 2.15 11.73
C LEU A 149 13.27 2.40 13.15
N ARG A 150 11.95 2.35 13.34
CA ARG A 150 11.32 2.51 14.66
C ARG A 150 11.68 1.34 15.58
N TYR A 151 11.58 0.13 15.05
CA TYR A 151 11.80 -1.10 15.80
C TYR A 151 13.28 -1.41 15.94
N GLY A 152 14.13 -1.21 14.94
CA GLY A 152 15.57 -1.49 15.01
C GLY A 152 16.32 -0.69 16.08
N ARG A 153 15.73 0.39 16.62
CA ARG A 153 16.24 1.09 17.83
C ARG A 153 15.83 0.42 19.15
N ARG A 154 14.89 -0.52 19.14
CA ARG A 154 14.30 -1.22 20.30
C ARG A 154 14.29 -2.76 20.19
N LEU A 155 14.57 -3.33 19.01
CA LEU A 155 14.51 -4.75 18.68
C LEU A 155 15.86 -5.41 18.96
N HIS A 156 15.88 -6.38 19.86
CA HIS A 156 16.99 -7.35 19.93
C HIS A 156 16.92 -8.34 18.76
N GLY A 157 18.06 -8.92 18.37
CA GLY A 157 18.28 -9.62 17.09
C GLY A 157 17.27 -10.70 16.67
N ASP A 158 16.50 -11.26 17.61
CA ASP A 158 15.60 -12.41 17.38
C ASP A 158 14.10 -12.06 17.41
N GLU A 159 13.75 -10.78 17.46
CA GLU A 159 12.36 -10.33 17.48
C GLU A 159 11.80 -10.15 16.04
N VAL A 160 10.73 -10.88 15.73
CA VAL A 160 10.09 -10.86 14.39
C VAL A 160 9.37 -9.53 14.16
N PRO A 161 9.60 -8.83 13.02
CA PRO A 161 8.96 -7.55 12.75
C PRO A 161 7.43 -7.69 12.64
N PRO A 162 6.65 -6.70 13.10
CA PRO A 162 5.19 -6.71 12.97
C PRO A 162 4.77 -6.79 11.50
N SER A 163 3.65 -7.49 11.26
CA SER A 163 3.09 -7.62 9.92
C SER A 163 2.73 -6.23 9.36
N ALA A 164 3.15 -5.95 8.13
CA ALA A 164 2.82 -4.71 7.42
C ALA A 164 1.42 -4.74 6.78
N LEU A 165 0.62 -5.76 7.08
CA LEU A 165 -0.72 -5.97 6.50
C LEU A 165 -1.69 -4.80 6.72
N PRO A 166 -1.74 -4.14 7.90
CA PRO A 166 -2.61 -2.98 8.09
C PRO A 166 -2.32 -1.87 7.07
N PHE A 167 -1.04 -1.61 6.77
CA PHE A 167 -0.64 -0.60 5.79
C PHE A 167 -1.01 -0.98 4.36
N ALA A 168 -0.94 -2.28 4.01
CA ALA A 168 -1.41 -2.74 2.71
C ALA A 168 -2.92 -2.47 2.53
N GLY A 169 -3.72 -2.71 3.57
CA GLY A 169 -5.15 -2.38 3.55
C GLY A 169 -5.41 -0.89 3.33
N VAL A 170 -4.65 -0.02 4.01
CA VAL A 170 -4.77 1.44 3.79
C VAL A 170 -4.40 1.81 2.36
N LEU A 171 -3.32 1.25 1.80
CA LEU A 171 -2.90 1.54 0.43
C LEU A 171 -3.92 1.11 -0.62
N VAL A 172 -4.56 -0.05 -0.45
CA VAL A 172 -5.66 -0.49 -1.31
C VAL A 172 -6.84 0.48 -1.20
N GLY A 173 -7.20 0.89 0.02
CA GLY A 173 -8.22 1.91 0.25
C GLY A 173 -7.89 3.25 -0.42
N THR A 174 -6.62 3.66 -0.37
CA THR A 174 -6.15 4.88 -1.04
C THR A 174 -6.24 4.76 -2.56
N ALA A 175 -5.88 3.62 -3.12
CA ALA A 175 -5.97 3.37 -4.56
C ALA A 175 -7.40 3.54 -5.08
N LEU A 176 -8.40 3.06 -4.34
CA LEU A 176 -9.80 3.08 -4.75
C LEU A 176 -10.35 4.50 -5.01
N TRP A 177 -9.89 5.50 -4.26
CA TRP A 177 -10.32 6.89 -4.48
C TRP A 177 -9.33 7.70 -5.31
N LEU A 178 -8.03 7.39 -5.23
CA LEU A 178 -6.98 8.16 -5.89
C LEU A 178 -6.91 7.87 -7.39
N LEU A 179 -7.02 6.61 -7.82
CA LEU A 179 -6.89 6.25 -9.24
C LEU A 179 -8.00 6.86 -10.10
N PRO A 180 -9.29 6.81 -9.70
CA PRO A 180 -10.35 7.49 -10.45
C PRO A 180 -10.16 9.01 -10.50
N LEU A 181 -9.70 9.61 -9.39
CA LEU A 181 -9.42 11.04 -9.32
C LEU A 181 -8.31 11.44 -10.31
N CYS A 182 -7.19 10.70 -10.34
CA CYS A 182 -6.09 10.94 -11.27
C CYS A 182 -6.50 10.73 -12.73
N TYR A 183 -7.36 9.74 -13.01
CA TYR A 183 -7.84 9.46 -14.36
C TYR A 183 -8.78 10.55 -14.87
N LEU A 184 -9.75 10.99 -14.06
CA LEU A 184 -10.78 11.95 -14.45
C LEU A 184 -10.30 13.40 -14.38
N HIS A 185 -9.36 13.71 -13.49
CA HIS A 185 -8.88 15.06 -13.23
C HIS A 185 -7.35 15.17 -13.23
N PRO A 186 -6.65 14.79 -14.32
CA PRO A 186 -5.19 14.74 -14.35
C PRO A 186 -4.52 16.11 -14.16
N THR A 187 -5.15 17.19 -14.63
CA THR A 187 -4.59 18.56 -14.58
C THR A 187 -5.50 19.59 -13.93
N THR A 188 -6.71 19.21 -13.50
CA THR A 188 -7.75 20.16 -13.01
C THR A 188 -7.93 20.14 -11.50
N LEU A 189 -7.05 19.46 -10.75
CA LEU A 189 -7.20 19.27 -9.30
C LEU A 189 -7.32 20.58 -8.52
N LEU A 190 -6.58 21.62 -8.91
CA LEU A 190 -6.57 22.92 -8.23
C LEU A 190 -7.53 23.93 -8.86
N SER A 191 -8.05 23.64 -10.06
CA SER A 191 -8.84 24.58 -10.84
C SER A 191 -10.34 24.45 -10.58
N SER A 192 -10.79 23.36 -9.95
CA SER A 192 -12.20 23.10 -9.69
C SER A 192 -12.43 22.65 -8.24
N PRO A 193 -13.50 23.12 -7.58
CA PRO A 193 -13.78 22.76 -6.18
C PRO A 193 -14.13 21.28 -6.01
N VAL A 194 -14.70 20.63 -7.02
CA VAL A 194 -15.11 19.21 -6.97
C VAL A 194 -13.91 18.26 -6.81
N PRO A 195 -12.89 18.25 -7.69
CA PRO A 195 -11.72 17.41 -7.51
C PRO A 195 -10.91 17.77 -6.26
N LEU A 196 -10.88 19.05 -5.88
CA LEU A 196 -10.21 19.49 -4.67
C LEU A 196 -10.85 18.89 -3.40
N THR A 197 -12.19 18.96 -3.31
CA THR A 197 -12.95 18.38 -2.18
C THR A 197 -12.82 16.86 -2.14
N TRP A 198 -12.86 16.18 -3.29
CA TRP A 198 -12.57 14.74 -3.38
C TRP A 198 -11.16 14.45 -2.84
N ALA A 199 -10.14 15.14 -3.34
CA ALA A 199 -8.76 14.96 -2.92
C ALA A 199 -8.57 15.19 -1.42
N ALA A 200 -9.18 16.24 -0.88
CA ALA A 200 -9.13 16.58 0.55
C ALA A 200 -9.80 15.49 1.40
N ALA A 201 -11.01 15.06 1.05
CA ALA A 201 -11.73 14.01 1.77
C ALA A 201 -10.97 12.67 1.74
N GLY A 202 -10.49 12.27 0.56
CA GLY A 202 -9.70 11.04 0.40
C GLY A 202 -8.38 11.06 1.17
N SER A 203 -7.70 12.21 1.18
CA SER A 203 -6.45 12.39 1.93
C SER A 203 -6.67 12.33 3.44
N LEU A 204 -7.73 12.98 3.95
CA LEU A 204 -8.10 12.93 5.36
C LEU A 204 -8.45 11.50 5.81
N LEU A 205 -9.25 10.79 5.01
CA LEU A 205 -9.59 9.39 5.28
C LEU A 205 -8.33 8.50 5.30
N THR A 206 -7.46 8.64 4.30
CA THR A 206 -6.20 7.90 4.21
C THR A 206 -5.30 8.18 5.42
N LEU A 207 -5.17 9.45 5.83
CA LEU A 207 -4.36 9.84 6.98
C LEU A 207 -4.93 9.29 8.30
N ALA A 208 -6.25 9.30 8.46
CA ALA A 208 -6.91 8.70 9.61
C ALA A 208 -6.65 7.18 9.69
N LEU A 209 -6.77 6.47 8.57
CA LEU A 209 -6.49 5.03 8.48
C LEU A 209 -5.02 4.70 8.72
N PHE A 210 -4.08 5.47 8.14
CA PHE A 210 -2.65 5.33 8.42
C PHE A 210 -2.33 5.57 9.90
N ARG A 211 -2.94 6.59 10.52
CA ARG A 211 -2.79 6.85 11.96
C ARG A 211 -3.33 5.70 12.81
N GLN A 212 -4.46 5.10 12.41
CA GLN A 212 -5.01 3.92 13.08
C GLN A 212 -4.13 2.69 12.92
N ALA A 213 -3.64 2.39 11.71
CA ALA A 213 -2.69 1.32 11.45
C ALA A 213 -1.37 1.50 12.23
N TRP A 214 -0.90 2.75 12.32
CA TRP A 214 0.28 3.11 13.09
C TRP A 214 0.09 2.94 14.60
N ARG A 215 -1.11 3.22 15.12
CA ARG A 215 -1.49 2.95 16.51
C ARG A 215 -1.62 1.46 16.80
N ALA A 216 -2.26 0.70 15.91
CA ALA A 216 -2.43 -0.74 16.05
C ALA A 216 -1.09 -1.50 16.07
N THR A 217 -0.08 -0.97 15.36
CA THR A 217 1.27 -1.54 15.37
C THR A 217 2.12 -1.08 16.57
N SER A 218 1.76 0.02 17.23
CA SER A 218 2.49 0.50 18.41
C SER A 218 2.26 -0.38 19.64
N ILE A 219 3.36 -0.80 20.28
CA ILE A 219 3.32 -1.47 21.58
C ILE A 219 2.97 -0.40 22.61
N ARG A 220 1.81 -0.51 23.26
CA ARG A 220 1.47 0.31 24.43
C ARG A 220 2.42 -0.06 25.56
N THR A 221 3.22 0.90 26.01
CA THR A 221 3.86 0.85 27.31
C THR A 221 2.78 0.97 28.39
N PRO A 222 2.85 0.18 29.49
CA PRO A 222 1.92 0.32 30.60
C PRO A 222 2.06 1.74 31.18
N GLY A 223 0.97 2.51 31.22
CA GLY A 223 0.94 3.87 31.76
C GLY A 223 0.15 4.89 30.92
N GLU A 224 -0.18 4.58 29.67
CA GLU A 224 -1.13 5.41 28.90
C GLU A 224 -2.57 5.07 29.32
N PRO A 225 -3.38 6.03 29.79
CA PRO A 225 -4.77 5.79 30.14
C PRO A 225 -5.55 5.42 28.87
N GLY A 226 -5.79 4.12 28.71
CA GLY A 226 -6.76 3.60 27.75
C GLY A 226 -8.18 3.95 28.18
N ALA A 227 -9.09 4.02 27.21
CA ALA A 227 -10.52 4.17 27.46
C ALA A 227 -10.98 3.16 28.53
N PRO A 228 -11.90 3.55 29.44
CA PRO A 228 -12.41 2.66 30.48
C PRO A 228 -13.16 1.53 29.79
N GLU A 229 -12.51 0.38 29.66
CA GLU A 229 -13.17 -0.88 29.43
C GLU A 229 -13.97 -1.16 30.71
N GLN A 230 -15.29 -1.31 30.56
CA GLN A 230 -16.19 -1.51 31.69
C GLN A 230 -15.68 -2.68 32.56
N PRO A 231 -15.69 -2.55 33.89
CA PRO A 231 -15.39 -3.67 34.75
C PRO A 231 -16.44 -4.75 34.47
N ASP A 232 -16.02 -5.85 33.82
CA ASP A 232 -16.80 -7.07 33.87
C ASP A 232 -16.90 -7.46 35.35
N GLU A 233 -18.09 -7.30 35.92
CA GLU A 233 -18.42 -7.80 37.26
C GLU A 233 -18.40 -9.33 37.20
N GLY A 234 -17.24 -9.91 37.51
CA GLY A 234 -17.09 -11.36 37.62
C GLY A 234 -15.65 -11.85 37.51
N GLU A 235 -15.42 -13.06 38.04
CA GLU A 235 -14.19 -13.81 37.88
C GLU A 235 -13.96 -14.19 36.42
N VAL A 236 -12.80 -13.82 35.87
CA VAL A 236 -12.40 -14.13 34.49
C VAL A 236 -11.11 -14.94 34.48
N PHE A 237 -11.12 -16.06 33.75
CA PHE A 237 -9.93 -16.88 33.50
C PHE A 237 -9.25 -16.44 32.21
N LEU A 238 -8.09 -15.81 32.33
CA LEU A 238 -7.31 -15.30 31.21
C LEU A 238 -6.22 -16.30 30.83
N PRO A 239 -6.08 -16.70 29.56
CA PRO A 239 -4.97 -17.54 29.11
C PRO A 239 -3.62 -16.85 29.37
N ALA A 240 -2.84 -17.40 30.29
CA ALA A 240 -1.58 -16.81 30.74
C ALA A 240 -0.72 -17.87 31.43
N ARG A 241 0.61 -17.77 31.27
CA ARG A 241 1.54 -18.80 31.75
C ARG A 241 2.86 -18.22 32.23
N PHE A 242 3.29 -18.66 33.41
CA PHE A 242 4.65 -18.46 33.90
C PHE A 242 5.62 -19.41 33.19
N LEU A 243 6.74 -18.87 32.71
CA LEU A 243 7.74 -19.64 31.97
C LEU A 243 8.71 -20.36 32.92
N GLU A 244 8.94 -19.78 34.10
CA GLU A 244 9.74 -20.35 35.18
C GLU A 244 8.84 -21.09 36.19
N PRO A 245 9.37 -22.15 36.83
CA PRO A 245 8.75 -22.74 38.01
C PRO A 245 8.70 -21.73 39.16
N THR A 246 7.54 -21.61 39.81
CA THR A 246 7.34 -20.81 41.02
C THR A 246 6.70 -21.67 42.12
N ASP A 247 6.70 -21.25 43.36
CA ASP A 247 5.99 -21.94 44.47
C ASP A 247 4.46 -22.04 44.22
N TYR A 248 3.87 -21.06 43.54
CA TYR A 248 2.48 -21.07 43.08
C TYR A 248 2.27 -21.74 41.72
N ASN A 249 3.32 -22.11 40.99
CA ASN A 249 3.26 -22.89 39.75
C ASN A 249 4.51 -23.81 39.59
N PRO A 250 4.72 -24.79 40.49
CA PRO A 250 6.00 -25.50 40.62
C PRO A 250 6.31 -26.42 39.45
N HIS A 251 5.28 -26.82 38.69
CA HIS A 251 5.41 -27.73 37.56
C HIS A 251 5.15 -27.04 36.22
N GLY A 252 4.95 -25.72 36.20
CA GLY A 252 4.66 -24.98 34.98
C GLY A 252 3.33 -25.34 34.31
N PHE A 253 2.40 -26.02 35.01
CA PHE A 253 1.10 -26.45 34.47
C PHE A 253 0.05 -25.33 34.46
N GLY A 254 0.31 -24.21 35.11
CA GLY A 254 -0.54 -23.02 35.01
C GLY A 254 -0.70 -22.57 33.57
N THR A 255 -1.93 -22.61 33.06
CA THR A 255 -2.28 -22.17 31.70
C THR A 255 -3.20 -20.94 31.70
N HIS A 256 -3.80 -20.65 32.85
CA HIS A 256 -4.71 -19.51 33.04
C HIS A 256 -4.34 -18.74 34.31
N ILE A 257 -4.61 -17.43 34.28
CA ILE A 257 -4.63 -16.57 35.45
C ILE A 257 -6.07 -16.13 35.68
N LEU A 258 -6.56 -16.42 36.88
CA LEU A 258 -7.82 -15.92 37.39
C LEU A 258 -7.67 -14.45 37.78
N VAL A 259 -8.56 -13.61 37.28
CA VAL A 259 -8.68 -12.19 37.59
C VAL A 259 -10.11 -11.91 38.04
N GLY A 260 -10.31 -11.57 39.31
CA GLY A 260 -11.62 -11.23 39.89
C GLY A 260 -11.62 -11.23 41.41
N ASP A 261 -12.59 -10.56 42.03
CA ASP A 261 -12.84 -10.54 43.49
C ASP A 261 -11.60 -10.22 44.36
N GLY A 262 -10.68 -9.41 43.83
CA GLY A 262 -9.45 -9.00 44.52
C GLY A 262 -8.41 -10.12 44.68
N THR A 263 -8.57 -11.25 43.99
CA THR A 263 -7.62 -12.36 44.04
C THR A 263 -7.06 -12.71 42.67
N LEU A 264 -5.74 -12.71 42.58
CA LEU A 264 -4.99 -13.22 41.42
C LEU A 264 -4.54 -14.64 41.73
N ALA A 265 -4.86 -15.60 40.85
CA ALA A 265 -4.47 -17.00 41.03
C ALA A 265 -4.05 -17.66 39.71
N VAL A 266 -3.09 -18.57 39.77
CA VAL A 266 -2.71 -19.44 38.64
C VAL A 266 -3.55 -20.70 38.68
N ALA A 267 -4.17 -21.05 37.55
CA ALA A 267 -4.96 -22.26 37.39
C ALA A 267 -4.46 -23.12 36.21
N PRO A 268 -4.55 -24.46 36.31
CA PRO A 268 -4.18 -25.38 35.23
C PRO A 268 -5.21 -25.45 34.09
N GLY A 269 -6.33 -24.72 34.20
CA GLY A 269 -7.39 -24.63 33.18
C GLY A 269 -8.42 -23.55 33.52
N PRO A 270 -9.50 -23.41 32.73
CA PRO A 270 -10.57 -22.43 32.96
C PRO A 270 -11.51 -22.88 34.10
N GLY A 271 -10.98 -22.93 35.32
CA GLY A 271 -11.73 -23.28 36.53
C GLY A 271 -10.87 -23.23 37.79
N HIS A 272 -11.53 -23.27 38.95
CA HIS A 272 -10.89 -23.14 40.27
C HIS A 272 -10.08 -24.36 40.74
N PHE A 273 -10.15 -25.46 39.99
CA PHE A 273 -9.48 -26.70 40.38
C PHE A 273 -7.96 -26.49 40.46
N ALA A 274 -7.39 -26.69 41.65
CA ALA A 274 -5.98 -26.48 41.95
C ALA A 274 -5.46 -25.05 41.67
N ALA A 275 -6.35 -24.05 41.69
CA ALA A 275 -5.94 -22.66 41.60
C ALA A 275 -5.08 -22.27 42.81
N LYS A 276 -3.91 -21.70 42.56
CA LYS A 276 -2.98 -21.23 43.59
C LYS A 276 -2.87 -19.72 43.54
N ARG A 277 -3.03 -19.06 44.70
CA ARG A 277 -2.91 -17.61 44.82
C ARG A 277 -1.52 -17.14 44.39
N ILE A 278 -1.50 -16.10 43.56
CA ILE A 278 -0.30 -15.35 43.20
C ILE A 278 -0.07 -14.34 44.33
N PRO A 279 1.11 -14.34 44.96
CA PRO A 279 1.49 -13.33 45.95
C PRO A 279 1.87 -12.05 45.22
N VAL A 280 0.89 -11.20 44.96
CA VAL A 280 1.05 -9.96 44.19
C VAL A 280 1.99 -8.97 44.87
N GLU A 281 2.09 -9.04 46.19
CA GLU A 281 2.81 -8.12 47.06
C GLU A 281 4.35 -8.23 46.88
N ARG A 282 4.83 -9.37 46.37
CA ARG A 282 6.27 -9.61 46.11
C ARG A 282 6.67 -9.43 44.64
N LEU A 283 5.71 -9.20 43.76
CA LEU A 283 5.93 -9.11 42.32
C LEU A 283 6.08 -7.66 41.86
N THR A 284 7.23 -7.34 41.29
CA THR A 284 7.46 -6.03 40.66
C THR A 284 7.63 -6.18 39.16
N VAL A 285 6.84 -5.45 38.38
CA VAL A 285 6.97 -5.44 36.91
C VAL A 285 8.23 -4.65 36.54
N ARG A 286 9.21 -5.33 35.94
CA ARG A 286 10.45 -4.70 35.47
C ARG A 286 10.32 -4.19 34.04
N ASN A 287 9.72 -5.01 33.19
CA ASN A 287 9.65 -4.74 31.76
C ASN A 287 8.52 -5.53 31.11
N VAL A 288 8.05 -5.07 29.95
CA VAL A 288 7.08 -5.79 29.12
C VAL A 288 7.58 -5.78 27.69
N ARG A 289 7.74 -6.97 27.11
CA ARG A 289 8.24 -7.17 25.75
C ARG A 289 7.41 -8.21 25.00
N ARG A 290 7.75 -8.50 23.76
CA ARG A 290 7.16 -9.59 22.99
C ARG A 290 7.86 -10.92 23.27
N ALA A 291 7.14 -12.02 23.03
CA ALA A 291 7.73 -13.34 23.01
C ALA A 291 8.81 -13.45 21.91
N ARG A 292 9.92 -14.10 22.25
CA ARG A 292 11.08 -14.38 21.40
C ARG A 292 11.16 -15.89 21.15
N GLY A 293 11.91 -16.28 20.12
CA GLY A 293 12.19 -17.70 19.86
C GLY A 293 12.85 -18.42 21.05
N SER A 294 13.64 -17.71 21.85
CA SER A 294 14.28 -18.23 23.06
C SER A 294 13.32 -18.42 24.25
N ASP A 295 12.08 -17.94 24.18
CA ASP A 295 11.11 -18.08 25.29
C ASP A 295 10.35 -19.43 25.26
N GLY A 296 10.70 -20.30 24.31
CA GLY A 296 10.18 -21.66 24.19
C GLY A 296 9.00 -21.80 23.25
N ASP A 297 8.87 -22.98 22.63
CA ASP A 297 7.83 -23.28 21.63
C ASP A 297 6.40 -23.28 22.18
N THR A 298 6.26 -23.25 23.51
CA THR A 298 4.96 -23.24 24.19
C THR A 298 4.34 -21.85 24.28
N VAL A 299 5.05 -20.79 23.89
CA VAL A 299 4.54 -19.42 23.91
C VAL A 299 4.10 -19.01 22.50
N PRO A 300 2.80 -18.73 22.27
CA PRO A 300 2.34 -18.24 20.98
C PRO A 300 3.08 -16.96 20.58
N ARG A 301 3.48 -16.86 19.31
CA ARG A 301 4.24 -15.70 18.80
C ARG A 301 3.49 -14.36 18.88
N SER A 302 2.16 -14.41 19.02
CA SER A 302 1.30 -13.23 19.19
C SER A 302 1.24 -12.74 20.64
N TRP A 303 1.81 -13.47 21.60
CA TRP A 303 1.76 -13.13 23.02
C TRP A 303 2.89 -12.19 23.43
N HIS A 304 2.66 -11.47 24.52
CA HIS A 304 3.62 -10.61 25.18
C HIS A 304 4.15 -11.30 26.45
N ILE A 305 5.33 -10.89 26.89
CA ILE A 305 5.99 -11.35 28.10
C ILE A 305 6.21 -10.16 29.03
N ALA A 306 5.68 -10.26 30.24
CA ALA A 306 6.07 -9.41 31.35
C ALA A 306 7.26 -10.05 32.08
N GLU A 307 8.35 -9.31 32.21
CA GLU A 307 9.49 -9.65 33.06
C GLU A 307 9.18 -9.07 34.44
N LEU A 308 8.96 -9.97 35.39
CA LEU A 308 8.62 -9.68 36.78
C LEU A 308 9.82 -10.02 37.65
N ASP A 309 9.97 -9.28 38.74
CA ASP A 309 10.90 -9.60 39.82
C ASP A 309 10.09 -10.10 41.02
N ASP A 310 10.34 -11.34 41.40
CA ASP A 310 9.72 -12.03 42.51
C ASP A 310 10.70 -12.08 43.69
N ALA A 311 10.65 -11.07 44.56
CA ALA A 311 11.55 -10.91 45.71
C ALA A 311 13.05 -11.11 45.37
N GLY A 312 13.50 -10.62 44.21
CA GLY A 312 14.88 -10.75 43.71
C GLY A 312 15.08 -11.88 42.70
N THR A 313 14.06 -12.70 42.45
CA THR A 313 14.08 -13.78 41.46
C THR A 313 13.38 -13.34 40.17
N PRO A 314 14.07 -13.26 39.03
CA PRO A 314 13.43 -12.88 37.77
C PRO A 314 12.52 -14.01 37.29
N ILE A 315 11.27 -13.68 36.98
CA ILE A 315 10.28 -14.60 36.40
C ILE A 315 9.60 -13.93 35.20
N ARG A 316 9.11 -14.73 34.26
CA ARG A 316 8.45 -14.28 33.04
C ARG A 316 7.02 -14.79 33.00
N LEU A 317 6.09 -13.87 32.80
CA LEU A 317 4.69 -14.16 32.58
C LEU A 317 4.32 -13.87 31.12
N SER A 318 3.79 -14.86 30.43
CA SER A 318 3.31 -14.74 29.05
C SER A 318 1.79 -14.74 28.96
N ALA A 319 1.21 -13.83 28.17
CA ALA A 319 -0.23 -13.78 27.88
C ALA A 319 -0.51 -13.01 26.58
N ALA A 320 -1.73 -13.10 26.05
CA ALA A 320 -2.14 -12.25 24.95
C ALA A 320 -2.07 -10.76 25.34
N PRO A 321 -1.87 -9.80 24.39
CA PRO A 321 -1.61 -8.40 24.74
C PRO A 321 -2.69 -7.72 25.60
N ALA A 322 -3.96 -8.00 25.32
CA ALA A 322 -5.09 -7.46 26.10
C ALA A 322 -5.14 -8.08 27.51
N ASP A 323 -5.04 -9.39 27.57
CA ASP A 323 -5.06 -10.17 28.81
C ASP A 323 -3.89 -9.79 29.73
N LEU A 324 -2.67 -9.66 29.17
CA LEU A 324 -1.49 -9.23 29.91
C LEU A 324 -1.71 -7.83 30.50
N THR A 325 -2.33 -6.92 29.75
CA THR A 325 -2.63 -5.57 30.24
C THR A 325 -3.61 -5.61 31.43
N ARG A 326 -4.62 -6.49 31.37
CA ARG A 326 -5.58 -6.71 32.46
C ARG A 326 -4.89 -7.29 33.70
N ILE A 327 -4.06 -8.33 33.53
CA ILE A 327 -3.31 -8.96 34.63
C ILE A 327 -2.34 -7.96 35.29
N LEU A 328 -1.60 -7.18 34.50
CA LEU A 328 -0.66 -6.19 35.02
C LEU A 328 -1.36 -5.07 35.80
N ARG A 329 -2.57 -4.68 35.39
CA ARG A 329 -3.38 -3.70 36.14
C ARG A 329 -3.74 -4.22 37.52
N GLU A 330 -4.11 -5.50 37.63
CA GLU A 330 -4.43 -6.13 38.91
C GLU A 330 -3.21 -6.36 39.80
N LEU A 331 -2.05 -6.66 39.20
CA LEU A 331 -0.79 -6.71 39.94
C LEU A 331 -0.43 -5.34 40.54
N GLN A 332 -0.76 -4.24 39.86
CA GLN A 332 -0.53 -2.89 40.35
C GLN A 332 -1.55 -2.46 41.41
N SER A 333 -2.82 -2.87 41.29
CA SER A 333 -3.85 -2.57 42.30
C SER A 333 -3.65 -3.36 43.59
N GLY A 334 -3.22 -4.62 43.49
CA GLY A 334 -2.98 -5.51 44.64
C GLY A 334 -1.71 -5.18 45.44
N GLY A 335 -0.78 -4.40 44.89
CA GLY A 335 0.45 -3.95 45.58
C GLY A 335 0.31 -2.67 46.42
N ILE A 336 -0.89 -2.08 46.48
CA ILE A 336 -1.16 -0.81 47.20
C ILE A 336 -1.91 -1.06 48.54
N ALA A 337 -2.09 -2.30 48.97
CA ALA A 337 -2.68 -2.64 50.27
C ALA A 337 -1.64 -2.78 51.39
#